data_AF-A0A7J4I6V0-F1
#
_entry.id   AF-A0A7J4I6V0-F1
#
_cell.length_a   1.000
_cell.length_b   1.000
_cell.length_c   1.000
_cell.angle_alpha   90.00
_cell.angle_beta   90.00
_cell.angle_gamma   90.00
#
_symmetry.space_group_name_H-M   'P 1'
#
loop_
_entity.id
_entity.type
_entity.pdbx_description
1 polymer ?
#
loop_
_entity_poly.entity_id
_entity_poly.type
_entity_poly.pdbx_seq_one_letter_code
_entity_poly.pdbx_strand_id
1 'polypeptide(L)' 'MSEKIVVTKAPRKVVRWHEGLVIFLTKECKKLGWDDSVIIRAYIEKSGKSDKIVIEKVGKM' A
#
# COMPACT_ATOMS: atom_id res chain seq x y z
N MET A 1 1.58 -5.07 17.71
CA MET A 1 0.92 -3.77 17.49
C MET A 1 0.80 -3.56 15.99
N SER A 2 -0.42 -3.52 15.46
CA SER A 2 -0.66 -3.40 14.01
C SER A 2 -0.80 -1.92 13.65
N GLU A 3 0.19 -1.35 12.98
CA GLU A 3 0.13 0.04 12.51
C GLU A 3 -0.72 0.13 11.24
N LYS A 4 -1.89 0.79 11.33
CA LYS A 4 -2.77 1.07 10.19
C LYS A 4 -2.36 2.41 9.56
N ILE A 5 -1.78 2.37 8.37
CA ILE A 5 -1.48 3.59 7.58
C ILE A 5 -2.57 3.77 6.53
N VAL A 6 -3.47 4.73 6.75
CA VAL A 6 -4.47 5.15 5.75
C VAL A 6 -3.78 6.08 4.75
N VAL A 7 -3.39 5.53 3.60
CA VAL A 7 -2.66 6.26 2.55
C VAL A 7 -3.58 7.31 1.92
N THR A 8 -3.55 8.54 2.42
CA THR A 8 -4.33 9.66 1.86
C THR A 8 -3.47 10.75 1.21
N LYS A 9 -2.17 10.82 1.49
CA LYS A 9 -1.23 11.69 0.76
C LYS A 9 0.11 10.98 0.61
N ALA A 10 0.45 10.69 -0.65
CA ALA A 10 1.70 10.16 -1.22
C ALA A 10 2.64 9.37 -0.29
N PRO A 11 2.83 8.07 -0.58
CA PRO A 11 4.17 7.68 -1.05
C PRO A 11 4.15 6.54 -2.09
N ARG A 12 3.04 6.33 -2.80
CA ARG A 12 2.86 5.16 -3.68
C ARG A 12 2.23 5.55 -5.01
N LYS A 13 2.88 5.19 -6.11
CA LYS A 13 2.29 5.23 -7.45
C LYS A 13 1.70 3.85 -7.73
N VAL A 14 0.38 3.76 -7.80
CA VAL A 14 -0.30 2.53 -8.25
C VAL A 14 -0.45 2.64 -9.76
N VAL A 15 0.06 1.65 -10.49
CA VAL A 15 -0.14 1.54 -11.93
C VAL A 15 -0.82 0.22 -12.25
N ARG A 16 -1.65 0.20 -13.28
CA ARG A 16 -2.12 -1.04 -13.88
C ARG A 16 -0.99 -1.59 -14.76
N TRP A 17 -0.61 -2.84 -14.56
CA TRP A 17 0.39 -3.53 -15.36
C TRP A 17 -0.20 -4.87 -15.80
N HIS A 18 -0.50 -5.00 -17.09
CA HIS A 18 -1.24 -6.15 -17.66
C HIS A 18 -2.55 -6.44 -16.88
N GLU A 19 -2.72 -7.68 -16.42
CA GLU A 19 -3.86 -8.16 -15.65
C GLU A 19 -3.78 -7.80 -14.16
N GLY A 20 -2.68 -7.17 -13.71
CA GLY A 20 -2.42 -6.85 -12.31
C GLY A 20 -2.29 -5.36 -12.00
N LEU A 21 -2.09 -5.08 -10.72
CA LEU A 21 -1.73 -3.76 -10.20
C LEU A 21 -0.31 -3.82 -9.63
N VAL A 22 0.52 -2.86 -9.99
CA VAL A 22 1.87 -2.69 -9.45
C VAL A 22 1.89 -1.44 -8.58
N ILE A 23 2.39 -1.60 -7.36
CA ILE A 23 2.53 -0.51 -6.39
C ILE A 23 4.00 -0.15 -6.30
N PHE A 24 4.37 1.03 -6.79
CA PHE A 24 5.72 1.55 -6.61
C PHE A 24 5.88 2.13 -5.21
N LEU A 25 6.83 1.59 -4.46
CA LEU A 25 7.28 2.15 -3.20
C LEU A 25 8.30 3.27 -3.47
N THR A 26 7.99 4.48 -3.01
CA THR A 26 8.96 5.59 -3.05
C THR A 26 10.12 5.35 -2.07
N LYS A 27 11.18 6.17 -2.18
CA LYS A 27 12.32 6.11 -1.24
C LYS A 27 11.89 6.34 0.22
N GLU A 28 10.83 7.10 0.45
CA GLU A 28 10.26 7.36 1.78
C GLU A 28 9.65 6.09 2.39
N CYS A 29 8.94 5.28 1.59
CA CYS A 29 8.46 3.97 2.01
C CYS A 29 9.60 3.07 2.50
N LYS A 30 10.74 3.04 1.79
CA LYS A 30 11.91 2.26 2.23
C LYS A 30 12.44 2.71 3.59
N LYS A 31 12.46 4.03 3.86
CA LYS A 31 12.83 4.57 5.19
C LYS A 31 11.86 4.15 6.29
N LEU A 32 10.59 3.96 5.96
CA LEU A 32 9.55 3.44 6.87
C LEU A 32 9.57 1.90 6.97
N GLY A 33 10.61 1.24 6.45
CA GLY A 33 10.74 -0.21 6.51
C GLY A 33 9.74 -0.97 5.63
N TRP A 34 9.36 -0.37 4.50
CA TRP A 34 8.66 -1.02 3.39
C TRP A 34 9.67 -1.40 2.32
N ASP A 35 10.07 -2.66 2.35
CA ASP A 35 10.98 -3.31 1.44
C ASP A 35 10.30 -4.55 0.81
N ASP A 36 11.04 -5.29 0.00
CA ASP A 36 10.63 -6.53 -0.66
C ASP A 36 10.34 -7.68 0.32
N SER A 37 10.80 -7.61 1.56
CA SER A 37 10.52 -8.60 2.60
C SER A 37 9.16 -8.37 3.29
N VAL A 38 8.52 -7.21 3.05
CA VAL A 38 7.24 -6.87 3.70
C VAL A 38 6.07 -7.59 3.05
N ILE A 39 5.33 -8.35 3.87
CA ILE A 39 4.04 -8.91 3.48
C ILE A 39 2.98 -7.82 3.65
N ILE A 40 2.23 -7.56 2.58
CA ILE A 40 1.16 -6.57 2.55
C ILE A 40 -0.21 -7.22 2.40
N ARG A 41 -1.24 -6.54 2.92
CA ARG A 41 -2.64 -6.84 2.64
C ARG A 41 -3.22 -5.65 1.88
N ALA A 42 -3.79 -5.90 0.71
CA ALA A 42 -4.49 -4.88 -0.07
C ALA A 42 -5.98 -5.20 -0.10
N TYR A 43 -6.82 -4.20 0.14
CA TYR A 43 -8.27 -4.33 0.06
C TYR A 43 -8.92 -3.01 -0.36
N ILE A 44 -10.18 -3.10 -0.82
CA ILE A 44 -10.96 -1.92 -1.19
C ILE A 44 -11.79 -1.50 0.01
N GLU A 45 -11.66 -0.24 0.42
CA GLU A 45 -12.48 0.39 1.44
C GLU A 45 -13.44 1.37 0.76
N LYS A 46 -14.75 1.13 0.93
CA LYS A 46 -15.80 2.03 0.41
C LYS A 46 -15.88 3.25 1.31
N SER A 47 -15.34 4.38 0.85
CA SER A 47 -15.33 5.64 1.60
C SER A 47 -16.25 6.64 0.90
N GLY A 48 -17.56 6.51 1.16
CA GLY A 48 -18.57 7.42 0.64
C GLY A 48 -18.60 7.49 -0.90
N LYS A 49 -17.99 8.54 -1.47
CA LYS A 49 -18.06 8.88 -2.91
C LYS A 49 -17.04 8.14 -3.80
N SER A 50 -16.04 7.46 -3.24
CA SER A 50 -15.08 6.71 -4.04
C SER A 50 -14.53 5.50 -3.30
N ASP A 51 -14.28 4.44 -4.07
CA ASP A 51 -13.57 3.25 -3.63
C ASP A 51 -12.09 3.60 -3.45
N LYS A 52 -11.55 3.33 -2.28
CA LYS A 52 -10.13 3.54 -1.97
C LYS A 52 -9.43 2.19 -1.87
N ILE A 53 -8.28 2.08 -2.51
CA ILE A 53 -7.39 0.94 -2.30
C ILE A 53 -6.58 1.22 -1.04
N VAL A 54 -6.75 0.39 -0.02
CA VAL A 54 -6.00 0.44 1.23
C VAL A 54 -4.95 -0.66 1.21
N ILE A 55 -3.73 -0.33 1.65
CA ILE A 55 -2.61 -1.26 1.71
C ILE A 55 -2.02 -1.22 3.11
N GLU A 56 -2.10 -2.34 3.83
CA GLU A 56 -1.62 -2.49 5.19
C GLU A 56 -0.40 -3.41 5.26
N LYS A 57 0.48 -3.17 6.23
CA LYS A 57 1.62 -4.04 6.53
C LYS A 57 1.15 -5.17 7.44
N VAL A 58 1.34 -6.41 7.02
CA VAL A 58 0.93 -7.61 7.77
C VAL A 58 2.10 -8.16 8.58
N GLY A 59 3.30 -8.09 8.02
CA GLY A 59 4.51 -8.60 8.64
C GLY A 59 5.73 -8.46 7.75
N LYS A 60 6.78 -9.21 8.10
CA LYS A 60 7.97 -9.42 7.27
C LYS A 60 8.20 -10.92 7.15
N MET A 61 8.62 -11.38 5.96
CA MET A 61 9.25 -12.69 5.82
C MET A 61 10.59 -12.72 6.56
#